data_AF-A0A0F8U9F0-F1
#
_entry.id   AF-A0A0F8U9F0-F1
#
_cell.length_a   1.000
_cell.length_b   1.000
_cell.length_c   1.000
_cell.angle_alpha   90.00
_cell.angle_beta   90.00
_cell.angle_gamma   90.00
#
_symmetry.space_group_name_H-M   'P 1'
#
loop_
_entity.id
_entity.type
_entity.pdbx_description
1 polymer ?
#
loop_
_entity_poly.entity_id
_entity_poly.type
_entity_poly.pdbx_seq_one_letter_code
_entity_poly.pdbx_strand_id
1 'polypeptide(L)'
;MLPTVCSASIYPVVTQPMYLIASPWFSDLNMTINGNQTLRIRAAGLDEGYFVQSVRINGEPWEKNWFEHEDLMAHGGTLEFALGAEMKTWETGAVPPSPGHVRL
;
A
#
# COMPACT_ATOMS: atom_id res chain seq x y z
N MET A 1 -13.85 16.75 6.09
CA MET A 1 -13.43 15.44 6.62
C MET A 1 -12.19 15.03 5.84
N LEU A 2 -11.01 15.44 6.32
CA LEU A 2 -9.76 15.15 5.63
C LEU A 2 -9.47 13.66 5.83
N PRO A 3 -9.30 12.85 4.77
CA PRO A 3 -8.87 11.46 4.94
C PRO A 3 -7.55 11.47 5.71
N THR A 4 -7.43 10.63 6.73
CA THR A 4 -6.22 10.49 7.53
C THR A 4 -5.11 9.94 6.63
N VAL A 5 -4.27 10.81 6.07
CA VAL A 5 -3.21 10.43 5.11
C VAL A 5 -1.96 10.04 5.90
N CYS A 6 -1.46 8.82 5.69
CA CYS A 6 -0.17 8.37 6.25
C CYS A 6 0.97 8.78 5.31
N SER A 7 1.95 9.53 5.83
CA SER A 7 3.11 10.01 5.05
C SER A 7 3.97 8.90 4.43
N ALA A 8 3.98 7.71 5.03
CA ALA A 8 4.70 6.54 4.53
C ALA A 8 3.87 5.69 3.54
N SER A 9 2.60 6.00 3.30
CA SER A 9 1.66 5.23 2.44
C SER A 9 1.37 3.79 2.91
N ILE A 10 1.97 3.36 4.02
CA ILE A 10 1.79 2.03 4.60
C ILE A 10 1.62 2.12 6.12
N TYR A 11 0.76 1.26 6.68
CA TYR A 11 0.51 1.21 8.12
C TYR A 11 0.60 -0.22 8.67
N PRO A 12 1.51 -0.52 9.61
CA PRO A 12 1.63 -1.86 10.17
C PRO A 12 0.44 -2.19 11.08
N VAL A 13 -0.16 -3.36 10.87
CA VAL A 13 -1.15 -3.90 11.81
C VAL A 13 -0.42 -4.57 12.96
N VAL A 14 -0.53 -4.00 14.15
CA VAL A 14 0.18 -4.49 15.34
C VAL A 14 -0.18 -5.96 15.61
N THR A 15 0.84 -6.74 15.97
CA THR A 15 0.80 -8.21 16.21
C THR A 15 0.38 -9.07 15.02
N GLN A 16 0.36 -8.55 13.78
CA GLN A 16 0.05 -9.31 12.57
C GLN A 16 1.12 -9.06 11.50
N PRO A 17 1.48 -10.06 10.66
CA PRO A 17 2.45 -9.87 9.58
C PRO A 17 1.78 -9.19 8.37
N MET A 18 1.03 -8.11 8.59
CA MET A 18 0.24 -7.43 7.57
C MET A 18 0.36 -5.92 7.65
N TYR A 19 0.30 -5.28 6.49
CA TYR A 19 0.43 -3.84 6.31
C TYR A 19 -0.73 -3.32 5.48
N LEU A 20 -1.40 -2.28 5.96
CA LEU A 20 -2.44 -1.57 5.20
C LEU A 20 -1.81 -0.59 4.22
N ILE A 21 -2.43 -0.43 3.06
CA ILE A 21 -2.03 0.52 2.02
C ILE A 21 -2.88 1.79 2.14
N ALA A 22 -2.22 2.93 2.13
CA ALA A 22 -2.83 4.27 2.15
C ALA A 22 -2.27 5.12 1.00
N SER A 23 -2.91 6.27 0.73
CA SER A 23 -2.44 7.18 -0.32
C SER A 23 -1.08 7.82 0.05
N PRO A 24 -0.11 7.85 -0.88
CA PRO A 24 1.21 8.45 -0.67
C PRO A 24 1.20 9.98 -0.69
N TRP A 25 2.15 10.59 0.02
CA TRP A 25 2.39 12.04 -0.05
C TRP A 25 3.59 12.42 -0.93
N PHE A 26 4.48 11.47 -1.20
CA PHE A 26 5.70 11.68 -1.97
C PHE A 26 5.64 10.89 -3.28
N SER A 27 6.18 11.46 -4.36
CA SER A 27 6.24 10.80 -5.68
C SER A 27 7.26 9.65 -5.72
N ASP A 28 8.32 9.72 -4.92
CA ASP A 28 9.31 8.67 -4.78
C ASP A 28 9.86 8.68 -3.35
N LEU A 29 9.77 7.53 -2.67
CA LEU A 29 10.31 7.32 -1.34
C LEU A 29 11.09 6.01 -1.34
N ASN A 30 12.35 6.06 -0.89
CA ASN A 30 13.18 4.87 -0.71
C ASN A 30 13.46 4.68 0.77
N MET A 31 13.24 3.47 1.26
CA MET A 31 13.47 3.10 2.66
C MET A 31 14.32 1.84 2.72
N THR A 32 15.39 1.88 3.52
CA THR A 32 16.15 0.69 3.86
C THR A 32 15.38 -0.13 4.89
N ILE A 33 15.15 -1.39 4.59
CA ILE A 33 14.41 -2.34 5.41
C ILE A 33 15.18 -3.66 5.52
N ASN A 34 14.84 -4.48 6.51
CA ASN A 34 15.44 -5.79 6.76
C ASN A 34 16.99 -5.81 6.60
N GLY A 35 17.66 -4.87 7.30
CA GLY A 35 19.11 -4.71 7.24
C GLY A 35 19.61 -3.93 6.03
N ASN A 36 19.48 -4.48 4.81
CA ASN A 36 20.04 -3.90 3.58
C ASN A 36 19.11 -3.99 2.35
N GLN A 37 17.88 -4.46 2.53
CA GLN A 37 16.89 -4.48 1.46
C GLN A 37 16.30 -3.07 1.29
N THR A 38 15.75 -2.78 0.13
CA THR A 38 15.13 -1.49 -0.16
C THR A 38 13.67 -1.68 -0.51
N LEU A 39 12.80 -0.96 0.21
CA LEU A 39 11.42 -0.74 -0.20
C LEU A 39 11.35 0.62 -0.88
N ARG A 40 10.93 0.62 -2.14
CA ARG A 40 10.70 1.83 -2.92
C ARG A 40 9.21 2.04 -3.15
N ILE A 41 8.71 3.18 -2.74
CA ILE A 41 7.33 3.60 -2.97
C ILE A 41 7.34 4.65 -4.07
N ARG A 42 6.57 4.45 -5.15
CA ARG A 42 6.48 5.39 -6.28
C ARG A 42 5.04 5.78 -6.50
N ALA A 43 4.79 7.04 -6.75
CA ALA A 43 3.46 7.56 -7.07
C ALA A 43 3.51 8.41 -8.33
N ALA A 44 2.66 8.07 -9.30
CA ALA A 44 2.43 8.85 -10.52
C ALA A 44 1.08 9.58 -10.41
N GLY A 45 0.97 10.79 -10.97
CA GLY A 45 -0.26 11.60 -10.96
C GLY A 45 -0.53 12.35 -9.65
N LEU A 46 0.49 12.56 -8.81
CA LEU A 46 0.36 13.25 -7.52
C LEU A 46 0.02 14.75 -7.67
N ASP A 47 0.33 15.31 -8.85
CA ASP A 47 -0.07 16.64 -9.30
C ASP A 47 -1.53 16.70 -9.82
N GLU A 48 -2.09 15.56 -10.24
CA GLU A 48 -3.47 15.44 -10.71
C GLU A 48 -4.46 15.24 -9.55
N GLY A 49 -4.02 14.57 -8.48
CA GLY A 49 -4.80 14.40 -7.27
C GLY A 49 -4.19 13.42 -6.28
N TYR A 50 -4.94 13.14 -5.21
CA TYR A 50 -4.51 12.29 -4.09
C TYR A 50 -5.32 10.99 -3.97
N PHE A 51 -6.23 10.72 -4.90
CA PHE A 51 -7.03 9.50 -4.90
C PHE A 51 -6.31 8.37 -5.64
N VAL A 52 -6.15 7.23 -4.97
CA VAL A 52 -5.52 6.04 -5.55
C VAL A 52 -6.45 5.44 -6.61
N GLN A 53 -5.90 5.25 -7.81
CA GLN A 53 -6.60 4.68 -8.96
C GLN A 53 -6.27 3.20 -9.18
N SER A 54 -5.04 2.82 -8.84
CA SER A 54 -4.54 1.44 -8.87
C SER A 54 -3.23 1.34 -8.10
N VAL A 55 -2.95 0.14 -7.59
CA VAL A 55 -1.68 -0.20 -6.94
C VAL A 55 -1.05 -1.39 -7.65
N ARG A 56 0.29 -1.40 -7.71
CA ARG A 56 1.07 -2.57 -8.14
C ARG A 56 2.13 -2.88 -7.11
N ILE A 57 2.37 -4.17 -6.89
CA ILE A 57 3.49 -4.67 -6.07
C ILE A 57 4.44 -5.40 -7.02
N ASN A 58 5.69 -4.94 -7.10
CA ASN A 58 6.71 -5.50 -7.98
C ASN A 58 6.25 -5.62 -9.45
N GLY A 59 5.47 -4.64 -9.94
CA GLY A 59 4.91 -4.62 -11.29
C GLY A 59 3.59 -5.39 -11.47
N GLU A 60 3.17 -6.19 -10.49
CA GLU A 60 1.93 -6.97 -10.56
C GLU A 60 0.72 -6.18 -10.03
N PRO A 61 -0.45 -6.21 -10.72
CA PRO A 61 -1.66 -5.56 -10.24
C PRO A 61 -2.04 -6.02 -8.84
N TRP A 62 -2.41 -5.07 -7.98
CA TRP A 62 -2.77 -5.35 -6.60
C TRP A 62 -4.12 -4.73 -6.26
N GLU A 63 -5.09 -5.59 -5.96
CA GLU A 63 -6.48 -5.19 -5.68
C GLU A 63 -6.81 -5.25 -4.18
N LYS A 64 -5.87 -5.68 -3.33
CA LYS A 64 -6.04 -5.70 -1.88
C LYS A 64 -5.56 -4.37 -1.30
N ASN A 65 -6.28 -3.80 -0.34
CA ASN A 65 -5.81 -2.62 0.41
C ASN A 65 -4.78 -2.96 1.51
N TRP A 66 -4.16 -4.12 1.42
CA TRP A 66 -3.17 -4.63 2.36
C TRP A 66 -2.22 -5.63 1.67
N PHE A 67 -1.06 -5.86 2.28
CA PHE A 67 -0.11 -6.89 1.87
C PHE A 67 0.53 -7.56 3.09
N GLU A 68 1.09 -8.75 2.89
CA GLU A 68 1.77 -9.53 3.93
C GLU A 68 3.23 -9.10 4.08
N HIS A 69 3.82 -9.35 5.23
CA HIS A 69 5.24 -9.03 5.48
C HIS A 69 6.17 -9.63 4.42
N GLU A 70 5.88 -10.85 3.95
CA GLU A 70 6.66 -11.53 2.92
C GLU A 70 6.60 -10.84 1.54
N ASP A 71 5.52 -10.13 1.21
CA ASP A 71 5.32 -9.51 -0.10
C ASP A 71 6.34 -8.40 -0.40
N LEU A 72 6.73 -7.62 0.63
CA LEU A 72 7.58 -6.43 0.48
C LEU A 72 8.60 -6.24 1.60
N MET A 73 8.28 -6.63 2.84
CA MET A 73 9.10 -6.28 3.99
C MET A 73 10.24 -7.26 4.25
N ALA A 74 10.05 -8.53 3.90
CA ALA A 74 11.10 -9.56 4.00
C ALA A 74 12.20 -9.34 2.96
N HIS A 75 11.83 -8.99 1.72
CA HIS A 75 12.74 -8.99 0.58
C HIS A 75 12.99 -7.63 -0.06
N GLY A 76 12.30 -6.57 0.36
CA GLY A 76 12.27 -5.33 -0.41
C GLY A 76 11.41 -5.46 -1.66
N GLY A 77 11.40 -4.39 -2.45
CA GLY A 77 10.60 -4.34 -3.67
C GLY A 77 10.05 -2.96 -3.95
N THR A 78 9.09 -2.91 -4.86
CA THR A 78 8.43 -1.68 -5.29
C THR A 78 6.94 -1.71 -5.05
N LEU A 79 6.43 -0.67 -4.39
CA LEU A 79 5.01 -0.38 -4.26
C LEU A 79 4.69 0.83 -5.15
N GLU A 80 3.89 0.63 -6.18
CA GLU A 80 3.63 1.62 -7.22
C GLU A 80 2.17 2.07 -7.18
N PHE A 81 1.95 3.36 -7.09
CA PHE A 81 0.64 4.00 -7.07
C PHE A 81 0.40 4.77 -8.37
N ALA A 82 -0.79 4.60 -8.95
CA ALA A 82 -1.36 5.56 -9.88
C ALA A 82 -2.38 6.40 -9.12
N LEU A 83 -2.24 7.72 -9.15
CA LEU A 83 -3.14 8.68 -8.50
C LEU A 83 -3.96 9.43 -9.55
N GLY A 84 -5.04 10.06 -9.10
CA GLY A 84 -5.91 10.86 -9.95
C GLY A 84 -6.81 11.80 -9.15
N ALA A 85 -7.52 12.66 -9.88
CA ALA A 85 -8.40 13.69 -9.32
C ALA A 85 -9.71 13.13 -8.74
N GLU A 86 -10.19 11.99 -9.24
CA GLU A 86 -11.49 11.43 -8.89
C GLU A 86 -11.35 10.27 -7.90
N MET A 87 -12.29 10.19 -6.95
CA MET A 87 -12.37 9.04 -6.05
C MET A 87 -12.73 7.78 -6.83
N LYS A 88 -11.94 6.72 -6.65
CA LYS A 88 -12.17 5.42 -7.25
C LYS A 88 -12.03 4.33 -6.20
N THR A 89 -12.97 3.39 -6.19
CA THR A 89 -12.80 2.12 -5.46
C THR A 89 -11.87 1.24 -6.29
N TRP A 90 -10.60 1.15 -5.90
CA TRP A 90 -9.59 0.35 -6.59
C TRP A 90 -9.36 -0.99 -5.87
N GLU A 91 -9.70 -1.05 -4.59
CA GLU A 91 -9.48 -2.16 -3.67
C GLU A 91 -10.61 -3.20 -3.72
N THR A 92 -10.83 -3.83 -4.87
CA THR A 92 -11.90 -4.82 -5.06
C THR A 92 -11.55 -6.23 -4.57
N GLY A 93 -10.34 -6.43 -4.06
CA GLY A 93 -9.82 -7.72 -3.61
C GLY A 93 -10.30 -8.16 -2.22
N ALA A 94 -9.70 -9.25 -1.73
CA ALA A 94 -10.02 -9.79 -0.42
C ALA A 94 -9.69 -8.81 0.72
N VAL A 95 -10.61 -8.68 1.67
CA VAL A 95 -10.42 -7.90 2.91
C VAL A 95 -9.36 -8.56 3.80
N PRO A 96 -8.67 -7.80 4.66
CA PRO A 96 -7.70 -8.36 5.59
C PRO A 96 -8.36 -9.39 6.51
N PRO A 97 -7.70 -10.53 6.79
CA PRO A 97 -8.22 -11.53 7.71
C PRO A 97 -8.39 -10.91 9.10
N SER A 98 -9.55 -11.15 9.72
CA SER A 98 -9.80 -10.77 11.11
C SER A 98 -10.01 -12.03 11.96
N PRO A 99 -9.56 -12.06 13.23
CA PRO A 99 -9.72 -13.24 14.10
C PRO A 99 -11.16 -13.73 14.29
N GLY A 100 -12.16 -12.88 14.01
CA GLY A 100 -13.59 -13.23 14.07
C GLY A 100 -14.18 -13.77 12.77
N HIS A 101 -13.44 -13.76 11.65
CA HIS A 101 -13.92 -14.27 10.36
C HIS A 101 -13.59 -15.77 10.22
N VAL A 102 -14.16 -16.59 11.08
CA VAL A 102 -14.15 -18.05 10.92
C VAL A 102 -15.41 -18.43 10.15
N ARG A 103 -15.30 -18.83 8.89
CA ARG A 103 -16.38 -19.60 8.26
C ARG A 103 -16.28 -21.03 8.79
N LEU A 104 -17.19 -21.39 9.69
CA LEU A 104 -17.50 -22.78 10.02
C LEU A 104 -18.13 -23.48 8.81
#